data_AF-A0A7X7MW92-F1
#
_entry.id   AF-A0A7X7MW92-F1
#
_cell.length_a   1.000
_cell.length_b   1.000
_cell.length_c   1.000
_cell.angle_alpha   90.00
_cell.angle_beta   90.00
_cell.angle_gamma   90.00
#
_symmetry.space_group_name_H-M   'P 1'
#
loop_
_entity.id
_entity.type
_entity.pdbx_description
1 polymer ?
#
loop_
_entity_poly.entity_id
_entity_poly.type
_entity_poly.pdbx_seq_one_letter_code
_entity_poly.pdbx_strand_id
1 'polypeptide(L)'
;MAEVAMLGFSAYSGTGKTTLIEGLIKNLRARGLRVGVIKHDAHHFLVDYKGKDSWRFSQAGAELSVVASAEKTALIEQRSLGFSQVAALMHDVDLILVEGYKQ
;
A
#
# COMPACT_ATOMS: atom_id res chain seq x y z
N MET A 1 15.23 13.19 4.65
CA MET A 1 14.59 12.48 3.51
C MET A 1 14.00 13.54 2.62
N ALA A 2 14.19 13.48 1.30
CA ALA A 2 13.53 14.44 0.41
C ALA A 2 12.00 14.33 0.59
N GLU A 3 11.30 15.46 0.52
CA GLU A 3 9.85 15.49 0.58
C GLU A 3 9.30 14.80 -0.68
N VAL A 4 8.66 13.64 -0.52
CA VAL A 4 8.02 12.93 -1.62
C VAL A 4 6.61 13.50 -1.80
N ALA A 5 6.29 13.96 -3.00
CA ALA A 5 4.97 14.47 -3.30
C ALA A 5 3.90 13.37 -3.16
N MET A 6 2.71 13.76 -2.66
CA MET A 6 1.56 12.87 -2.49
C MET A 6 0.34 13.45 -3.22
N LEU A 7 -0.40 12.60 -3.93
CA LEU A 7 -1.64 12.98 -4.61
C LEU A 7 -2.80 12.08 -4.15
N GLY A 8 -3.81 12.68 -3.52
CA GLY A 8 -4.99 11.97 -3.02
C GLY A 8 -6.15 11.88 -4.01
N PHE A 9 -6.84 10.74 -4.02
CA PHE A 9 -8.00 10.46 -4.86
C PHE A 9 -9.22 10.13 -4.01
N SER A 10 -10.24 10.99 -4.08
CA SER A 10 -11.50 10.84 -3.33
C SER A 10 -12.70 10.85 -4.27
N ALA A 11 -13.47 9.76 -4.26
CA ALA A 11 -14.73 9.61 -5.01
C ALA A 11 -15.56 8.46 -4.41
N TYR A 12 -16.84 8.35 -4.76
CA TYR A 12 -17.71 7.27 -4.29
C TYR A 12 -17.23 5.88 -4.77
N SER A 13 -17.66 4.81 -4.08
CA SER A 13 -17.35 3.45 -4.53
C SER A 13 -17.94 3.20 -5.93
N GLY A 14 -17.25 2.41 -6.75
CA GLY A 14 -17.71 2.08 -8.11
C GLY A 14 -17.50 3.15 -9.19
N THR A 15 -16.93 4.32 -8.87
CA THR A 15 -16.74 5.41 -9.86
C THR A 15 -15.47 5.31 -10.71
N GLY A 16 -14.79 4.15 -10.73
CA GLY A 16 -13.59 3.93 -11.55
C GLY A 16 -12.28 4.50 -10.99
N LYS A 17 -12.21 4.85 -9.68
CA LYS A 17 -10.96 5.34 -9.05
C LYS A 17 -9.76 4.44 -9.27
N THR A 18 -9.93 3.15 -8.99
CA THR A 18 -8.86 2.16 -9.13
C THR A 18 -8.39 2.09 -10.58
N THR A 19 -9.32 2.09 -11.55
CA THR A 19 -9.00 2.13 -12.99
C THR A 19 -8.21 3.37 -13.39
N LEU A 20 -8.58 4.55 -12.87
CA LEU A 20 -7.83 5.79 -13.10
C LEU A 20 -6.41 5.69 -12.53
N ILE A 21 -6.28 5.23 -11.28
CA ILE A 21 -4.98 5.10 -10.60
C ILE A 21 -4.08 4.09 -11.33
N GLU A 22 -4.60 2.94 -11.77
CA GLU A 22 -3.86 1.98 -12.59
C GLU A 22 -3.35 2.61 -13.90
N GLY A 23 -4.18 3.39 -14.57
CA GLY A 23 -3.80 4.13 -15.78
C GLY A 23 -2.69 5.14 -15.52
N LEU A 24 -2.78 5.87 -14.41
CA LEU A 24 -1.74 6.82 -13.98
C LEU A 24 -0.42 6.11 -13.69
N ILE A 25 -0.43 5.02 -12.93
CA ILE A 25 0.77 4.23 -12.62
C ILE A 25 1.47 3.81 -13.91
N LYS A 26 0.73 3.26 -14.89
CA LYS A 26 1.28 2.84 -16.19
C LYS A 26 1.95 4.00 -16.91
N ASN A 27 1.27 5.15 -17.03
CA ASN A 27 1.79 6.32 -17.74
C ASN A 27 2.99 6.98 -17.04
N LEU A 28 2.98 7.05 -15.70
CA LEU A 28 4.06 7.63 -14.91
C LEU A 28 5.31 6.74 -14.92
N ARG A 29 5.13 5.42 -14.81
CA ARG A 29 6.22 4.44 -14.95
C ARG A 29 6.84 4.50 -16.34
N ALA A 30 6.05 4.65 -17.40
CA ALA A 30 6.54 4.82 -18.77
C ALA A 30 7.39 6.10 -18.95
N ARG A 31 7.25 7.07 -18.04
CA ARG A 31 8.05 8.31 -17.97
C ARG A 31 9.23 8.21 -16.99
N GLY A 32 9.52 7.03 -16.46
CA GLY A 32 10.67 6.79 -15.58
C GLY A 32 10.46 7.07 -14.09
N LEU A 33 9.23 7.41 -13.66
CA LEU A 33 8.95 7.67 -12.25
C LEU A 33 8.72 6.37 -11.46
N ARG A 34 9.28 6.29 -10.26
CA ARG A 34 8.97 5.24 -9.27
C ARG A 34 7.72 5.68 -8.51
N VAL A 35 6.64 4.94 -8.66
CA VAL A 35 5.32 5.31 -8.10
C VAL A 35 4.98 4.38 -6.95
N GLY A 36 4.73 4.97 -5.78
CA GLY A 36 4.13 4.28 -4.62
C GLY A 36 2.62 4.47 -4.59
N VAL A 37 1.91 3.53 -3.96
CA VAL A 37 0.46 3.64 -3.75
C VAL A 37 0.14 3.32 -2.30
N ILE A 38 -0.61 4.21 -1.65
CA ILE A 38 -1.25 3.93 -0.36
C ILE A 38 -2.75 3.77 -0.62
N LYS A 39 -3.31 2.64 -0.22
CA LYS A 39 -4.75 2.43 -0.21
C LYS A 39 -5.25 2.27 1.22
N HIS A 40 -6.26 3.04 1.58
CA HIS A 40 -7.01 2.85 2.83
C HIS A 40 -8.39 2.31 2.51
N ASP A 41 -8.64 1.07 2.93
CA ASP A 41 -9.94 0.43 2.87
C ASP A 41 -10.57 0.47 4.27
N ALA A 42 -11.87 0.78 4.33
CA ALA A 42 -12.63 0.79 5.59
C ALA A 42 -13.02 -0.64 6.02
N HIS A 43 -12.82 -1.64 5.16
CA HIS A 43 -13.16 -3.04 5.42
C HIS A 43 -11.92 -3.89 5.74
N HIS A 44 -12.13 -4.99 6.48
CA HIS A 44 -11.11 -6.01 6.69
C HIS A 44 -10.61 -6.53 5.32
N PHE A 45 -9.34 -6.29 5.02
CA PHE A 45 -8.67 -6.83 3.85
C PHE A 45 -7.78 -8.00 4.24
N LEU A 46 -7.78 -9.06 3.44
CA LEU A 46 -6.89 -10.21 3.61
C LEU A 46 -5.72 -10.07 2.63
N VAL A 47 -4.51 -9.85 3.15
CA VAL A 47 -3.27 -9.85 2.36
C VAL A 47 -2.65 -11.25 2.33
N ASP A 48 -2.73 -11.95 3.45
CA ASP A 48 -2.27 -13.32 3.59
C ASP A 48 -3.42 -14.32 3.50
N TYR A 49 -3.13 -15.48 2.92
CA TYR A 49 -4.11 -16.54 2.73
C TYR A 49 -3.79 -17.67 3.71
N LYS A 50 -4.85 -18.32 4.20
CA LYS A 50 -4.75 -19.47 5.09
C LYS A 50 -3.78 -20.52 4.51
N GLY A 51 -2.84 -20.96 5.33
CA GLY A 51 -1.86 -22.00 4.98
C GLY A 51 -0.50 -21.50 4.48
N LYS A 52 -0.33 -20.21 4.16
CA LYS A 52 1.01 -19.64 3.94
C LYS A 52 1.75 -19.40 5.25
N ASP A 53 3.08 -19.39 5.22
CA ASP A 53 3.88 -19.18 6.42
C ASP A 53 3.63 -17.82 7.08
N SER A 54 3.44 -16.75 6.30
CA SER A 54 3.07 -15.44 6.82
C SER A 54 1.75 -15.47 7.62
N TRP A 55 0.77 -16.23 7.14
CA TRP A 55 -0.49 -16.42 7.86
C TRP A 55 -0.28 -17.23 9.15
N ARG A 56 0.54 -18.28 9.09
CA ARG A 56 0.88 -19.11 10.27
C ARG A 56 1.61 -18.28 11.34
N PHE A 57 2.49 -17.36 10.96
CA PHE A 57 3.17 -16.46 11.90
C PHE A 57 2.18 -15.52 12.60
N SER A 58 1.25 -14.92 11.85
CA SER A 58 0.17 -14.11 12.41
C SER A 58 -0.68 -14.91 13.41
N GLN A 59 -1.07 -16.14 13.07
CA GLN A 59 -1.83 -17.01 13.99
C GLN A 59 -1.03 -17.47 15.21
N ALA A 60 0.30 -17.59 15.09
CA ALA A 60 1.19 -17.89 16.20
C ALA A 60 1.43 -16.69 17.13
N GLY A 61 0.91 -15.50 16.81
CA GLY A 61 1.01 -14.30 17.63
C GLY A 61 2.12 -13.33 17.23
N ALA A 62 2.68 -13.45 16.02
CA ALA A 62 3.62 -12.44 15.52
C ALA A 62 2.89 -11.11 15.27
N GLU A 63 3.28 -10.06 15.98
CA GLU A 63 2.74 -8.70 15.78
C GLU A 63 3.22 -8.07 14.47
N LEU A 64 4.42 -8.45 14.02
CA LEU A 64 5.05 -7.99 12.79
C LEU A 64 5.77 -9.16 12.11
N SER A 65 5.56 -9.31 10.81
CA SER A 65 6.30 -10.28 9.99
C SER A 65 6.74 -9.67 8.66
N VAL A 66 7.90 -10.10 8.17
CA VAL A 66 8.48 -9.68 6.89
C VAL A 66 8.77 -10.92 6.06
N VAL A 67 8.26 -10.93 4.83
CA VAL A 67 8.57 -11.95 3.83
C VAL A 67 9.30 -11.28 2.68
N ALA A 68 10.49 -11.76 2.34
CA ALA A 68 11.32 -11.21 1.27
C ALA A 68 11.74 -12.30 0.29
N SER A 69 11.84 -11.93 -0.99
CA SER A 69 12.43 -12.73 -2.07
C SER A 69 13.29 -11.84 -2.97
N ALA A 70 13.90 -12.43 -4.00
CA ALA A 70 14.62 -11.67 -5.02
C ALA A 70 13.73 -10.70 -5.81
N GLU A 71 12.41 -10.89 -5.80
CA GLU A 71 11.47 -10.12 -6.62
C GLU A 71 10.62 -9.12 -5.82
N LYS A 72 10.35 -9.40 -4.53
CA LYS A 72 9.43 -8.57 -3.73
C LYS A 72 9.59 -8.78 -2.23
N THR A 73 9.10 -7.78 -1.49
CA THR A 73 8.99 -7.80 -0.02
C THR A 73 7.55 -7.51 0.40
N ALA A 74 7.08 -8.19 1.44
CA ALA A 74 5.81 -7.92 2.10
C ALA A 74 6.05 -7.73 3.61
N LEU A 75 5.46 -6.67 4.16
CA LEU A 75 5.40 -6.38 5.59
C LEU A 75 3.94 -6.57 6.03
N ILE A 76 3.71 -7.40 7.03
CA ILE A 76 2.38 -7.65 7.61
C ILE A 76 2.44 -7.29 9.08
N GLU A 77 1.62 -6.34 9.48
CA GLU A 77 1.59 -5.78 10.83
C GLU A 77 0.18 -5.92 11.41
N GLN A 78 0.08 -6.57 12.56
CA GLN A 78 -1.19 -6.91 13.23
C GLN A 78 -1.73 -5.74 14.08
N ARG A 79 -1.56 -4.51 13.61
CA ARG A 79 -2.11 -3.29 14.22
C ARG A 79 -2.41 -2.25 13.15
N SER A 80 -3.37 -1.38 13.45
CA SER A 80 -3.67 -0.22 12.60
C SER A 80 -2.60 0.85 12.77
N LEU A 81 -2.14 1.41 11.64
CA LEU A 81 -1.22 2.54 11.59
C LEU A 81 -1.95 3.80 11.18
N GLY A 82 -1.59 4.94 11.78
CA GLY A 82 -2.03 6.25 11.29
C GLY A 82 -1.41 6.60 9.94
N PHE A 83 -2.03 7.51 9.18
CA PHE A 83 -1.56 7.89 7.84
C PHE A 83 -0.07 8.27 7.81
N SER A 84 0.39 9.09 8.76
CA SER A 84 1.80 9.49 8.84
C SER A 84 2.76 8.32 9.06
N GLN A 85 2.33 7.30 9.82
CA GLN A 85 3.12 6.09 10.04
C GLN A 85 3.16 5.25 8.77
N VAL A 86 2.03 5.09 8.06
CA VAL A 86 1.97 4.38 6.77
C VAL A 86 2.82 5.09 5.72
N ALA A 87 2.72 6.42 5.63
CA ALA A 87 3.51 7.21 4.70
C ALA A 87 5.03 7.08 4.96
N ALA A 88 5.44 6.95 6.22
CA ALA A 88 6.84 6.74 6.60
C ALA A 88 7.39 5.36 6.18
N LEU A 89 6.53 4.38 5.87
CA LEU A 89 6.96 3.09 5.32
C LEU A 89 7.33 3.20 3.82
N MET A 90 6.87 4.25 3.14
CA MET A 90 7.11 4.45 1.71
C MET A 90 8.50 5.03 1.49
N HIS A 91 9.35 4.27 0.80
CA HIS A 91 10.72 4.65 0.46
C HIS A 91 11.02 4.34 -1.01
N ASP A 92 12.08 4.94 -1.55
CA ASP A 92 12.56 4.73 -2.92
C ASP A 92 11.52 4.96 -4.03
N VAL A 93 10.61 5.91 -3.81
CA VAL A 93 9.60 6.36 -4.77
C VAL A 93 9.68 7.87 -4.99
N ASP A 94 9.28 8.32 -6.17
CA ASP A 94 9.30 9.73 -6.59
C ASP A 94 7.92 10.41 -6.41
N LEU A 95 6.84 9.62 -6.37
CA LEU A 95 5.46 10.08 -6.17
C LEU A 95 4.65 9.00 -5.45
N ILE A 96 3.80 9.41 -4.51
CA ILE A 96 2.83 8.52 -3.83
C ILE A 96 1.41 8.89 -4.25
N LEU A 97 0.65 7.92 -4.75
CA LEU A 97 -0.78 8.05 -5.01
C LEU A 97 -1.56 7.51 -3.81
N VAL A 98 -2.54 8.26 -3.31
CA VAL A 98 -3.32 7.86 -2.13
C VAL A 98 -4.78 7.63 -2.53
N GLU A 99 -5.27 6.40 -2.39
CA GLU A 99 -6.68 6.04 -2.54
C GLU A 99 -7.33 5.87 -1.17
N GLY A 100 -8.39 6.64 -0.87
CA GLY A 100 -9.11 6.55 0.39
C GLY A 100 -8.81 7.71 1.34
N TYR A 101 -8.84 7.44 2.65
CA TYR A 101 -8.73 8.46 3.72
C TYR A 101 -9.72 9.62 3.58
N LYS A 102 -10.97 9.32 3.17
CA LYS A 102 -12.04 10.31 3.24
C LYS A 102 -12.25 10.70 4.72
N GLN A 103 -12.11 11.98 5.00
CA GLN A 103 -12.67 12.59 6.21
C GLN A 103 -14.17 12.79 6.04
#